data_AF-A0A2N7XUJ7-F1
#
_entry.id   AF-A0A2N7XUJ7-F1
#
_cell.length_a   1.000
_cell.length_b   1.000
_cell.length_c   1.000
_cell.angle_alpha   90.00
_cell.angle_beta   90.00
_cell.angle_gamma   90.00
#
_symmetry.space_group_name_H-M   'P 1'
#
loop_
_entity.id
_entity.type
_entity.pdbx_description
1 polymer ?
#
loop_
_entity_poly.entity_id
_entity_poly.type
_entity_poly.pdbx_seq_one_letter_code
_entity_poly.pdbx_strand_id
1 'polypeptide(L)'
;IDTRNAYEVKVGTFARAIDPATESFRDFPAWVREHRAELEGKKVAMFCTGGIRCEKSTAFLKAEGLSEVFHLEGGILKYLEEVPQAESRWRG
;
A
#
# COMPACT_ATOMS: atom_id res chain seq x y z
N ILE A 1 -3.00 2.23 -1.29
CA ILE A 1 -3.23 1.48 -0.04
C ILE A 1 -1.89 1.29 0.63
N ASP A 2 -1.78 1.76 1.86
CA ASP A 2 -0.59 1.54 2.68
C ASP A 2 -0.64 0.11 3.24
N THR A 3 0.32 -0.74 2.91
CA THR A 3 0.32 -2.14 3.37
C THR A 3 1.16 -2.33 4.63
N ARG A 4 1.55 -1.22 5.27
CA ARG A 4 2.29 -1.22 6.53
C ARG A 4 1.36 -1.35 7.73
N ASN A 5 1.95 -1.60 8.89
CA ASN A 5 1.18 -1.71 10.12
C ASN A 5 0.74 -0.31 10.58
N ALA A 6 -0.36 -0.23 11.33
CA ALA A 6 -0.96 1.03 11.77
C ALA A 6 0.03 1.98 12.49
N TYR A 7 1.00 1.46 13.24
CA TYR A 7 2.01 2.29 13.90
C TYR A 7 2.95 2.99 12.89
N GLU A 8 3.26 2.35 11.76
CA GLU A 8 4.12 2.91 10.71
C GLU A 8 3.38 4.02 9.94
N VAL A 9 2.06 3.85 9.74
CA VAL A 9 1.21 4.85 9.08
C VAL A 9 1.09 6.12 9.92
N LYS A 10 1.01 5.97 11.25
CA LYS A 10 0.99 7.11 12.20
C LYS A 10 2.22 8.00 12.13
N VAL A 11 3.38 7.45 11.75
CA VAL A 11 4.62 8.24 11.58
C VAL A 11 4.55 9.08 10.31
N GLY A 12 3.92 8.58 9.26
CA GLY A 12 3.75 9.28 8.01
C GLY A 12 3.22 8.36 6.93
N THR A 13 2.57 8.91 5.90
CA THR A 13 2.05 8.16 4.76
C THR A 13 1.88 9.06 3.53
N PHE A 14 1.58 8.47 2.37
CA PHE A 14 1.27 9.23 1.16
C PHE A 14 -0.08 9.95 1.29
N ALA A 15 -0.15 11.18 0.75
CA ALA A 15 -1.39 11.94 0.71
C ALA A 15 -2.51 11.14 0.01
N ARG A 16 -3.66 11.01 0.70
CA ARG A 16 -4.84 10.24 0.27
C ARG A 16 -4.62 8.71 0.25
N ALA A 17 -3.58 8.19 0.89
CA ALA A 17 -3.46 6.76 1.09
C ALA A 17 -4.60 6.24 1.96
N ILE A 18 -5.14 5.08 1.59
CA ILE A 18 -6.03 4.29 2.45
C ILE A 18 -5.14 3.57 3.46
N ASP A 19 -5.45 3.75 4.75
CA ASP A 19 -4.89 3.02 5.87
C ASP A 19 -5.81 1.85 6.24
N PRO A 20 -5.40 0.59 6.02
CA PRO A 20 -6.13 -0.59 6.47
C PRO A 20 -6.23 -0.74 7.99
N ALA A 21 -5.50 0.06 8.76
CA ALA A 21 -5.41 0.02 10.22
C ALA A 21 -4.99 -1.37 10.78
N THR A 22 -4.25 -2.15 10.00
CA THR A 22 -3.81 -3.50 10.39
C THR A 22 -2.72 -3.46 11.46
N GLU A 23 -2.83 -4.28 12.50
CA GLU A 23 -1.77 -4.43 13.51
C GLU A 23 -0.59 -5.24 12.96
N SER A 24 -0.88 -6.21 12.09
CA SER A 24 0.08 -7.04 11.38
C SER A 24 -0.27 -7.18 9.91
N PHE A 25 0.74 -7.36 9.06
CA PHE A 25 0.52 -7.66 7.64
C PHE A 25 -0.31 -8.95 7.40
N ARG A 26 -0.38 -9.86 8.38
CA ARG A 26 -1.24 -11.05 8.31
C ARG A 26 -2.73 -10.71 8.30
N ASP A 27 -3.12 -9.52 8.75
CA ASP A 27 -4.51 -9.07 8.81
C ASP A 27 -4.95 -8.44 7.48
N PHE A 28 -3.99 -8.03 6.64
CA PHE A 28 -4.26 -7.38 5.35
C PHE A 28 -5.13 -8.23 4.40
N PRO A 29 -4.95 -9.56 4.27
CA PRO A 29 -5.85 -10.39 3.47
C PRO A 29 -7.31 -10.34 3.88
N ALA A 30 -7.60 -10.27 5.19
CA ALA A 30 -8.96 -10.17 5.69
C ALA A 30 -9.57 -8.81 5.31
N TRP A 31 -8.81 -7.73 5.51
CA TRP A 31 -9.23 -6.37 5.14
C TRP A 31 -9.57 -6.25 3.65
N VAL A 32 -8.75 -6.82 2.76
CA VAL A 32 -9.00 -6.81 1.31
C VAL A 32 -10.30 -7.52 0.95
N ARG A 33 -10.60 -8.66 1.59
CA ARG A 33 -11.84 -9.41 1.31
C ARG A 33 -13.07 -8.65 1.77
N GLU A 34 -12.99 -7.98 2.92
CA GLU A 34 -14.06 -7.11 3.43
C GLU A 34 -14.33 -5.92 2.50
N HIS A 35 -13.28 -5.32 1.93
CA HIS A 35 -13.38 -4.15 1.06
C HIS A 35 -13.36 -4.51 -0.44
N ARG A 36 -13.49 -5.79 -0.80
CA ARG A 36 -13.30 -6.27 -2.18
C ARG A 36 -14.19 -5.55 -3.18
N ALA A 37 -15.46 -5.36 -2.83
CA ALA A 37 -16.44 -4.67 -3.68
C ALA A 37 -16.05 -3.21 -3.96
N GLU A 38 -15.34 -2.55 -3.05
CA GLU A 38 -14.85 -1.18 -3.23
C GLU A 38 -13.60 -1.11 -4.11
N LEU A 39 -12.83 -2.19 -4.16
CA LEU A 39 -11.59 -2.29 -4.95
C LEU A 39 -11.86 -2.81 -6.37
N GLU A 40 -12.94 -3.56 -6.57
CA GLU A 40 -13.30 -4.14 -7.85
C GLU A 40 -13.51 -3.06 -8.92
N GLY A 41 -12.92 -3.28 -10.10
CA GLY A 41 -12.95 -2.31 -11.22
C GLY A 41 -12.10 -1.05 -11.03
N LYS A 42 -11.39 -0.89 -9.89
CA LYS A 42 -10.50 0.25 -9.65
C LYS A 42 -9.03 -0.11 -9.86
N LYS A 43 -8.23 0.92 -10.16
CA LYS A 43 -6.77 0.83 -10.13
C LYS A 43 -6.28 0.92 -8.70
N VAL A 44 -5.65 -0.15 -8.22
CA VAL A 44 -5.16 -0.28 -6.85
C VAL A 44 -3.64 -0.12 -6.85
N ALA A 45 -3.15 1.00 -6.31
CA ALA A 45 -1.72 1.20 -6.06
C ALA A 45 -1.40 0.93 -4.58
N MET A 46 -0.42 0.06 -4.33
CA MET A 46 0.04 -0.31 -2.98
C MET A 46 1.47 0.13 -2.72
N PHE A 47 1.83 0.36 -1.47
CA PHE A 47 3.21 0.66 -1.09
C PHE A 47 3.51 0.17 0.32
N CYS A 48 4.79 -0.05 0.60
CA CYS A 48 5.34 -0.33 1.91
C CYS A 48 6.73 0.29 2.02
N THR A 49 7.44 0.05 3.12
CA THR A 49 8.75 0.67 3.38
C THR A 49 9.79 0.39 2.29
N GLY A 50 9.97 -0.88 1.89
CA GLY A 50 11.04 -1.30 0.97
C GLY A 50 10.64 -2.38 -0.04
N GLY A 51 9.35 -2.48 -0.38
CA GLY A 51 8.84 -3.36 -1.46
C GLY A 51 8.44 -4.79 -1.06
N ILE A 52 9.08 -5.43 -0.07
CA ILE A 52 8.83 -6.87 0.21
C ILE A 52 7.35 -7.22 0.51
N ARG A 53 6.64 -6.39 1.29
CA ARG A 53 5.20 -6.60 1.55
C ARG A 53 4.36 -6.40 0.31
N CYS A 54 4.78 -5.47 -0.55
CA CYS A 54 4.10 -5.17 -1.81
C CYS A 54 4.16 -6.33 -2.82
N GLU A 55 5.26 -7.09 -2.85
CA GLU A 55 5.35 -8.28 -3.70
C GLU A 55 4.27 -9.30 -3.34
N LYS A 56 4.16 -9.58 -2.04
CA LYS A 56 3.16 -10.52 -1.51
C LYS A 56 1.74 -9.99 -1.68
N SER A 57 1.50 -8.72 -1.39
CA SER A 57 0.15 -8.13 -1.51
C SER A 57 -0.31 -8.05 -2.96
N THR A 58 0.57 -7.69 -3.90
CA THR A 58 0.22 -7.67 -5.33
C THR A 58 -0.15 -9.05 -5.84
N ALA A 59 0.64 -10.08 -5.52
CA ALA A 59 0.31 -11.45 -5.88
C ALA A 59 -1.04 -11.91 -5.28
N PHE A 60 -1.28 -11.56 -4.01
CA PHE A 60 -2.52 -11.88 -3.31
C PHE A 60 -3.75 -11.19 -3.92
N LEU A 61 -3.71 -9.87 -4.16
CA LEU A 61 -4.85 -9.15 -4.75
C LEU A 61 -5.19 -9.68 -6.16
N LYS A 62 -4.17 -10.03 -6.95
CA LYS A 62 -4.38 -10.69 -8.26
C LYS A 62 -5.08 -12.04 -8.11
N ALA A 63 -4.72 -12.84 -7.12
CA ALA A 63 -5.37 -14.12 -6.82
C ALA A 63 -6.82 -13.95 -6.34
N GLU A 64 -7.15 -12.84 -5.67
CA GLU A 64 -8.53 -12.47 -5.29
C GLU A 64 -9.37 -11.89 -6.46
N GLY A 65 -8.79 -11.86 -7.66
CA GLY A 65 -9.45 -11.45 -8.91
C GLY A 65 -9.38 -9.96 -9.21
N LEU A 66 -8.56 -9.18 -8.51
CA LEU A 66 -8.32 -7.78 -8.83
C LEU A 66 -7.26 -7.68 -9.95
N SER A 67 -7.64 -7.11 -11.10
CA SER A 67 -6.80 -7.07 -12.30
C SER A 67 -5.82 -5.89 -12.31
N GLU A 68 -6.28 -4.69 -11.94
CA GLU A 68 -5.52 -3.44 -12.05
C GLU A 68 -4.74 -3.14 -10.75
N VAL A 69 -3.81 -4.04 -10.39
CA VAL A 69 -3.05 -3.97 -9.14
C VAL A 69 -1.59 -3.64 -9.41
N PHE A 70 -1.12 -2.57 -8.77
CA PHE A 70 0.21 -2.00 -8.91
C PHE A 70 0.85 -1.82 -7.53
N HIS A 71 2.18 -1.78 -7.48
CA HIS A 71 2.89 -1.35 -6.29
C HIS A 71 3.94 -0.27 -6.58
N LEU A 72 4.37 0.43 -5.54
CA LEU A 72 5.54 1.30 -5.59
C LEU A 72 6.81 0.45 -5.55
N GLU A 73 7.50 0.39 -6.68
CA GLU A 73 8.78 -0.30 -6.82
C GLU A 73 9.83 0.32 -5.87
N GLY A 74 10.55 -0.51 -5.12
CA GLY A 74 11.50 -0.05 -4.10
C GLY A 74 10.89 0.58 -2.84
N GLY A 75 9.56 0.73 -2.79
CA GLY A 75 8.84 1.24 -1.63
C GLY A 75 9.10 2.72 -1.32
N ILE A 76 8.72 3.12 -0.10
CA ILE A 76 8.83 4.51 0.38
C ILE A 76 10.29 4.97 0.39
N LEU A 77 11.24 4.11 0.77
CA LEU A 77 12.65 4.50 0.87
C LEU A 77 13.22 4.96 -0.48
N LYS A 78 13.00 4.17 -1.55
CA LYS A 78 13.41 4.56 -2.91
C LYS A 78 12.72 5.84 -3.37
N TYR A 79 11.43 5.98 -3.08
CA TYR A 79 10.69 7.20 -3.42
C TYR A 79 11.27 8.46 -2.75
N LEU A 80 11.62 8.37 -1.47
CA LEU A 80 12.19 9.52 -0.74
C LEU A 80 13.62 9.85 -1.18
N GLU A 81 14.35 8.89 -1.75
CA GLU A 81 15.66 9.10 -2.35
C GLU A 81 15.57 9.78 -3.73
N GLU A 82 14.61 9.36 -4.56
CA GLU A 82 14.50 9.80 -5.95
C GLU A 82 13.66 11.07 -6.14
N VAL A 83 12.69 11.33 -5.27
CA VAL A 83 11.73 12.44 -5.43
C VAL A 83 12.10 13.62 -4.54
N PRO A 84 12.36 14.81 -5.11
CA PRO A 84 12.63 16.02 -4.33
C PRO A 84 11.49 16.36 -3.36
N GLN A 85 11.83 16.86 -2.18
CA GLN A 85 10.84 17.18 -1.13
C GLN A 85 9.73 18.12 -1.62
N ALA A 86 10.05 19.08 -2.50
CA ALA A 86 9.08 20.02 -3.06
C ALA A 86 7.98 19.36 -3.92
N GLU A 87 8.28 18.19 -4.49
CA GLU A 87 7.37 17.40 -5.34
C GLU A 87 6.79 16.18 -4.60
N SER A 88 7.27 15.95 -3.38
CA SER A 88 6.91 14.77 -2.60
C SER A 88 5.45 14.79 -2.18
N ARG A 89 4.80 13.63 -2.35
CA ARG A 89 3.44 13.38 -1.87
C ARG A 89 3.42 12.71 -0.49
N TRP A 90 4.60 12.40 0.05
CA TRP A 90 4.76 11.85 1.39
C TRP A 90 4.48 12.92 2.45
N ARG A 91 3.83 12.54 3.56
CA ARG A 91 3.58 13.42 4.71
C ARG A 91 3.96 12.70 5.99
N GLY A 92 4.67 13.39 6.87
CA GLY A 92 5.24 12.86 8.11
C GLY A 92 6.74 12.71 8.03
#